data_AF-A0AAV0G450-F1
#
_entry.id   AF-A0AAV0G450-F1
#
_cell.length_a   1.000
_cell.length_b   1.000
_cell.length_c   1.000
_cell.angle_alpha   90.00
_cell.angle_beta   90.00
_cell.angle_gamma   90.00
#
_symmetry.space_group_name_H-M   'P 1'
#
loop_
_entity.id
_entity.type
_entity.pdbx_description
1 polymer ?
#
loop_
_entity_poly.entity_id
_entity_poly.type
_entity_poly.pdbx_seq_one_letter_code
_entity_poly.pdbx_strand_id
1 'polypeptide(L)'
;MFWFARNRLEFEESIVSFDLALEEFKVIPAPALFRGEAKLAVYEERLALLHSSFAPNSSNYVIDLWVIEEGIGASWSKKFTFGPYPYSLQPLTICRNHIVGVVSYIGMYHMEEEWEKRGKTNYIFIINISSNEFKVTNDRKRGYTGRSFEYVESLLSPSNILLGNP
;
A
#
# COMPACT_ATOMS: atom_id res chain seq x y z
N MET A 1 4.32 14.01 8.48
CA MET A 1 4.15 12.55 8.62
C MET A 1 2.70 12.19 8.33
N PHE A 2 2.40 10.97 7.85
CA PHE A 2 1.05 10.54 7.49
C PHE A 2 0.75 9.13 8.01
N TRP A 3 -0.47 8.90 8.47
CA TRP A 3 -0.96 7.59 8.91
C TRP A 3 -2.34 7.32 8.38
N PHE A 4 -2.60 6.05 8.07
CA PHE A 4 -3.93 5.58 7.71
C PHE A 4 -4.68 5.21 9.00
N ALA A 5 -5.78 5.91 9.27
CA ALA A 5 -6.64 5.68 10.42
C ALA A 5 -7.94 5.02 9.96
N ARG A 6 -8.34 3.96 10.67
CA ARG A 6 -9.59 3.24 10.39
C ARG A 6 -10.46 3.28 11.63
N ASN A 7 -11.58 3.99 11.56
CA ASN A 7 -12.59 3.89 12.60
C ASN A 7 -13.37 2.59 12.40
N ARG A 8 -13.14 1.60 13.26
CA ARG A 8 -13.81 0.29 13.17
C ARG A 8 -15.31 0.34 13.43
N LEU A 9 -15.80 1.39 14.07
CA LEU A 9 -17.22 1.54 14.43
C LEU A 9 -18.02 2.23 13.33
N GLU A 10 -17.42 3.21 12.66
CA GLU A 10 -18.10 4.06 11.66
C GLU A 10 -17.82 3.63 10.22
N PHE A 11 -16.93 2.64 10.02
CA PHE A 11 -16.42 2.24 8.69
C PHE A 11 -15.79 3.40 7.90
N GLU A 12 -15.48 4.49 8.58
CA GLU A 12 -14.81 5.64 8.00
C GLU A 12 -13.30 5.42 8.01
N GLU A 13 -12.71 5.68 6.85
CA GLU A 13 -11.28 5.65 6.63
C GLU A 13 -10.81 7.09 6.46
N SER A 14 -9.79 7.46 7.22
CA SER A 14 -9.21 8.80 7.18
C SER A 14 -7.71 8.71 7.20
N ILE A 15 -7.07 9.77 6.72
CA ILE A 15 -5.62 9.90 6.77
C ILE A 15 -5.31 11.03 7.75
N VAL A 16 -4.54 10.71 8.78
CA VAL A 16 -4.07 11.70 9.73
C VAL A 16 -2.69 12.15 9.26
N SER A 17 -2.50 13.45 9.14
CA SER A 17 -1.19 14.04 8.92
C SER A 17 -0.74 14.84 10.14
N PHE A 18 0.56 14.87 10.36
CA PHE A 18 1.21 15.71 11.37
C PHE A 18 2.27 16.56 10.68
N ASP A 19 2.11 17.88 10.80
CA ASP A 19 3.06 18.88 10.36
C ASP A 19 4.10 19.09 11.46
N LEU A 20 5.36 18.76 11.19
CA LEU A 20 6.44 18.89 12.17
C LEU A 20 6.86 20.36 12.40
N ALA A 21 6.64 21.24 11.42
CA ALA A 21 7.02 22.65 11.54
C ALA A 21 5.99 23.44 12.33
N LEU A 22 4.71 23.09 12.18
CA LEU A 22 3.60 23.72 12.88
C LEU A 22 3.18 22.97 14.15
N GLU A 23 3.67 21.75 14.34
CA GLU A 23 3.23 20.82 15.40
C GLU A 23 1.70 20.57 15.39
N GLU A 24 1.10 20.60 14.20
CA GLU A 24 -0.35 20.49 14.01
C GLU A 24 -0.76 19.17 13.38
N PHE A 25 -1.86 18.61 13.87
CA PHE A 25 -2.55 17.49 13.24
C PHE A 25 -3.59 17.99 12.23
N LYS A 26 -3.68 17.34 11.07
CA LYS A 26 -4.73 17.57 10.08
C LYS A 26 -5.34 16.24 9.68
N VAL A 27 -6.66 16.23 9.48
CA VAL A 27 -7.39 15.07 8.97
C VAL A 27 -7.64 15.28 7.49
N ILE A 28 -7.24 14.30 6.70
CA ILE A 28 -7.41 14.24 5.26
C ILE A 28 -8.45 13.15 4.98
N PRO A 29 -9.54 13.44 4.26
CA PRO A 29 -10.48 12.42 3.83
C PRO A 29 -9.76 11.37 2.98
N ALA A 30 -9.97 10.08 3.27
CA ALA A 30 -9.51 9.01 2.39
C ALA A 30 -10.46 8.88 1.19
N PRO A 31 -10.04 8.29 0.05
CA PRO A 31 -10.98 7.90 -0.99
C PRO A 31 -12.02 6.93 -0.40
N ALA A 32 -13.22 6.90 -0.97
CA ALA A 32 -14.26 5.95 -0.57
C ALA A 32 -13.86 4.53 -1.00
N LEU A 33 -13.13 3.83 -0.14
CA LEU A 33 -12.66 2.47 -0.39
C LEU A 33 -13.71 1.48 0.10
N PHE A 34 -14.12 0.57 -0.78
CA PHE A 34 -14.92 -0.57 -0.38
C PHE A 34 -13.99 -1.69 0.10
N ARG A 35 -14.28 -2.30 1.25
CA ARG A 35 -13.70 -3.54 1.80
C ARG A 35 -12.36 -3.96 1.19
N GLY A 36 -11.28 -3.80 1.95
CA GLY A 36 -9.97 -4.24 1.51
C GLY A 36 -8.88 -3.84 2.48
N GLU A 37 -7.65 -4.04 2.03
CA GLU A 37 -6.45 -3.55 2.70
C GLU A 37 -5.93 -2.32 1.98
N ALA A 38 -5.59 -1.29 2.74
CA ALA A 38 -5.04 -0.05 2.22
C ALA A 38 -3.67 0.23 2.84
N LYS A 39 -2.73 0.73 2.04
CA LYS A 39 -1.42 1.20 2.49
C LYS A 39 -1.09 2.55 1.86
N LEU A 40 -0.56 3.44 2.68
CA LEU A 40 0.01 4.70 2.19
C LEU A 40 1.37 4.43 1.56
N ALA A 41 1.65 5.18 0.49
CA ALA A 41 2.92 5.16 -0.22
C ALA A 41 3.21 6.56 -0.78
N VAL A 42 4.37 6.70 -1.42
CA VAL A 42 4.72 7.88 -2.21
C VAL A 42 4.77 7.49 -3.67
N TYR A 43 4.11 8.26 -4.54
CA TYR A 43 4.14 8.10 -5.99
C TYR A 43 4.33 9.46 -6.63
N GLU A 44 5.36 9.62 -7.46
CA GLU A 44 5.68 10.90 -8.12
C GLU A 44 5.69 12.08 -7.13
N GLU A 45 6.37 11.90 -5.99
CA GLU A 45 6.49 12.91 -4.91
C GLU A 45 5.17 13.30 -4.22
N ARG A 46 4.09 12.57 -4.50
CA ARG A 46 2.76 12.80 -3.93
C ARG A 46 2.35 11.67 -3.01
N LEU A 47 1.48 12.00 -2.05
CA LEU A 47 0.86 11.01 -1.20
C LEU A 47 -0.03 10.10 -2.06
N ALA A 48 0.21 8.80 -1.94
CA ALA A 48 -0.50 7.77 -2.66
C ALA A 48 -1.09 6.74 -1.70
N LEU A 49 -2.10 6.04 -2.18
CA LEU A 49 -2.76 4.97 -1.47
C LEU A 49 -2.91 3.76 -2.39
N LEU A 50 -2.34 2.64 -1.95
CA LEU A 50 -2.47 1.33 -2.56
C LEU A 50 -3.61 0.60 -1.87
N HIS A 51 -4.65 0.25 -2.62
CA HIS A 51 -5.83 -0.45 -2.11
C HIS A 51 -5.98 -1.81 -2.77
N SER A 52 -5.92 -2.88 -1.98
CA SER A 52 -6.21 -4.23 -2.43
C SER A 52 -7.63 -4.62 -2.09
N SER A 53 -8.40 -5.04 -3.10
CA SER A 53 -9.80 -5.44 -2.96
C SER A 53 -10.16 -6.53 -3.97
N PHE A 54 -11.38 -7.07 -3.86
CA PHE A 54 -11.90 -8.00 -4.84
C PHE A 54 -12.25 -7.26 -6.14
N ALA A 55 -11.92 -7.88 -7.27
CA ALA A 55 -12.42 -7.46 -8.56
C ALA A 55 -13.96 -7.55 -8.56
N PRO A 56 -14.67 -6.60 -9.21
CA PRO A 56 -16.14 -6.65 -9.30
C PRO A 56 -16.62 -7.99 -9.87
N ASN A 57 -17.58 -8.62 -9.19
CA ASN A 57 -18.19 -9.89 -9.60
C ASN A 57 -17.21 -11.07 -9.76
N SER A 58 -16.08 -11.05 -9.06
CA SER A 58 -15.03 -12.06 -9.20
C SER A 58 -14.39 -12.38 -7.84
N SER A 59 -13.86 -13.60 -7.70
CA SER A 59 -13.03 -14.01 -6.55
C SER A 59 -11.57 -13.56 -6.66
N ASN A 60 -11.16 -13.03 -7.81
CA ASN A 60 -9.83 -12.45 -8.01
C ASN A 60 -9.69 -11.09 -7.31
N TYR A 61 -8.44 -10.72 -7.04
CA TYR A 61 -8.06 -9.47 -6.40
C TYR A 61 -7.53 -8.46 -7.42
N VAL A 62 -7.69 -7.19 -7.10
CA VAL A 62 -7.08 -6.06 -7.81
C VAL A 62 -6.33 -5.18 -6.81
N ILE A 63 -5.34 -4.45 -7.31
CA ILE A 63 -4.69 -3.37 -6.58
C ILE A 63 -4.99 -2.06 -7.31
N ASP A 64 -5.65 -1.13 -6.64
CA ASP A 64 -5.84 0.23 -7.12
C ASP A 64 -4.76 1.16 -6.57
N LEU A 65 -4.24 2.03 -7.43
CA LEU A 65 -3.35 3.14 -7.05
C LEU A 65 -4.13 4.45 -7.11
N TRP A 66 -4.31 5.06 -5.94
CA TRP A 66 -4.91 6.37 -5.75
C TRP A 66 -3.83 7.39 -5.40
N VAL A 67 -3.95 8.61 -5.93
CA VAL A 67 -2.98 9.69 -5.68
C VAL A 67 -3.76 10.95 -5.28
N ILE A 68 -3.26 11.67 -4.29
CA ILE A 68 -3.81 12.96 -3.90
C ILE A 68 -3.55 13.99 -5.01
N GLU A 69 -4.56 14.78 -5.37
CA GLU A 69 -4.41 15.88 -6.32
C GLU A 69 -4.13 17.19 -5.57
N GLU A 70 -3.29 18.03 -6.17
CA GLU A 70 -3.03 19.37 -5.65
C GLU A 70 -4.22 20.28 -5.97
N GLY A 71 -4.87 20.83 -4.94
CA GLY A 71 -6.06 21.67 -5.08
C GLY A 71 -6.64 22.11 -3.74
N ILE A 72 -7.71 22.91 -3.79
CA ILE A 72 -8.46 23.34 -2.61
C ILE A 72 -9.30 22.14 -2.13
N GLY A 73 -8.88 21.55 -1.01
CA GLY A 73 -9.45 20.31 -0.50
C GLY A 73 -8.75 19.11 -1.12
N ALA A 74 -8.12 18.30 -0.28
CA ALA A 74 -7.45 17.06 -0.68
C ALA A 74 -8.43 16.12 -1.41
N SER A 75 -8.40 16.09 -2.74
CA SER A 75 -9.14 15.14 -3.56
C SER A 75 -8.24 13.99 -3.97
N TRP A 76 -8.81 12.80 -4.13
CA TRP A 76 -8.11 11.60 -4.56
C TRP A 76 -8.54 11.22 -5.97
N SER A 77 -7.58 10.90 -6.84
CA SER A 77 -7.87 10.29 -8.14
C SER A 77 -7.24 8.90 -8.26
N LYS A 78 -8.04 7.95 -8.76
CA LYS A 78 -7.54 6.63 -9.13
C LYS A 78 -6.76 6.77 -10.43
N LYS A 79 -5.48 6.38 -10.42
CA LYS A 79 -4.60 6.42 -11.60
C LYS A 79 -4.59 5.09 -12.34
N PHE A 80 -4.47 3.99 -11.60
CA PHE A 80 -4.32 2.66 -12.18
C PHE A 80 -5.08 1.61 -11.36
N THR A 81 -5.45 0.53 -12.06
CA THR A 81 -5.93 -0.72 -11.48
C THR A 81 -5.06 -1.85 -12.04
N PHE A 82 -4.44 -2.61 -11.14
CA PHE A 82 -3.59 -3.76 -11.47
C PHE A 82 -4.34 -5.06 -11.15
N GLY A 83 -4.28 -6.03 -12.07
CA GLY A 83 -4.99 -7.30 -11.97
C GLY A 83 -5.96 -7.53 -13.13
N PRO A 84 -6.89 -8.49 -13.00
CA PRO A 84 -7.16 -9.31 -11.82
C PRO A 84 -6.06 -10.34 -11.52
N TYR A 85 -5.86 -10.66 -10.24
CA TYR A 85 -4.93 -11.68 -9.77
C TYR A 85 -5.65 -12.75 -8.94
N PRO A 86 -5.28 -14.03 -9.06
CA PRO A 86 -5.94 -15.13 -8.32
C PRO A 86 -5.49 -15.21 -6.84
N TYR A 87 -4.75 -14.23 -6.35
CA TYR A 87 -4.11 -14.25 -5.04
C TYR A 87 -4.59 -13.07 -4.20
N SER A 88 -4.78 -13.28 -2.89
CA SER A 88 -4.95 -12.16 -1.97
C SER A 88 -3.64 -11.41 -1.85
N LEU A 89 -3.57 -10.20 -2.39
CA LEU A 89 -2.35 -9.38 -2.38
C LEU A 89 -2.44 -8.34 -1.27
N GLN A 90 -1.40 -8.22 -0.46
CA GLN A 90 -1.26 -7.17 0.54
C GLN A 90 -0.13 -6.24 0.10
N PRO A 91 -0.43 -5.11 -0.55
CA PRO A 91 0.59 -4.15 -0.94
C PRO A 91 1.29 -3.62 0.31
N LEU A 92 2.60 -3.35 0.19
CA LEU A 92 3.40 -2.80 1.29
C LEU A 92 3.88 -1.39 0.97
N THR A 93 4.45 -1.17 -0.21
CA THR A 93 5.00 0.13 -0.61
C THR A 93 5.16 0.23 -2.13
N ILE A 94 5.50 1.44 -2.59
CA ILE A 94 5.99 1.70 -3.94
C ILE A 94 7.50 1.94 -3.83
N CYS A 95 8.28 1.16 -4.56
CA CYS A 95 9.72 1.34 -4.70
C CYS A 95 10.05 1.61 -6.16
N ARG A 96 10.47 2.85 -6.46
CA ARG A 96 10.68 3.34 -7.83
C ARG A 96 9.42 3.10 -8.67
N ASN A 97 9.52 2.31 -9.72
CA ASN A 97 8.42 1.97 -10.62
C ASN A 97 7.75 0.62 -10.28
N HIS A 98 7.85 0.16 -9.04
CA HIS A 98 7.32 -1.14 -8.64
C HIS A 98 6.45 -1.05 -7.38
N ILE A 99 5.28 -1.65 -7.42
CA ILE A 99 4.52 -1.97 -6.21
C ILE A 99 5.07 -3.28 -5.67
N VAL A 100 5.42 -3.29 -4.39
CA VAL A 100 5.92 -4.47 -3.69
C VAL A 100 4.95 -4.81 -2.57
N GLY A 101 4.67 -6.10 -2.40
CA GLY A 101 3.84 -6.57 -1.31
C GLY A 101 3.97 -8.06 -1.06
N VAL A 102 3.08 -8.60 -0.23
CA VAL A 102 3.03 -10.03 0.07
C VAL A 102 1.76 -10.67 -0.45
N VAL A 103 1.84 -11.96 -0.72
CA VAL A 103 0.66 -12.79 -0.96
C VAL A 103 0.16 -13.32 0.37
N SER A 104 -1.11 -13.04 0.70
CA SER A 104 -1.77 -13.51 1.92
C SER A 104 -2.35 -14.91 1.74
N TYR A 105 -2.22 -15.72 2.79
CA TYR A 105 -2.75 -17.08 2.88
C TYR A 105 -4.28 -17.15 2.84
N ILE A 106 -4.99 -16.07 3.20
CA ILE A 106 -6.45 -16.08 3.41
C ILE A 106 -7.24 -16.12 2.08
N GLY A 107 -6.62 -15.77 0.95
CA GLY A 107 -7.24 -15.90 -0.38
C GLY A 107 -7.01 -17.25 -1.07
N MET A 108 -6.40 -18.23 -0.40
CA MET A 108 -5.76 -19.40 -1.05
C MET A 108 -6.55 -20.71 -0.95
N TYR A 109 -7.87 -20.67 -0.71
CA TYR A 109 -8.71 -21.87 -0.57
C TYR A 109 -8.73 -22.80 -1.80
N HIS A 110 -8.21 -22.35 -2.95
CA HIS A 110 -8.19 -23.15 -4.19
C HIS A 110 -6.83 -23.82 -4.51
N MET A 111 -5.80 -23.72 -3.66
CA MET A 111 -4.46 -24.22 -4.01
C MET A 111 -3.73 -25.00 -2.89
N GLU A 112 -4.46 -25.62 -1.95
CA GLU A 112 -3.85 -26.35 -0.82
C GLU A 112 -2.83 -27.43 -1.24
N GLU A 113 -3.11 -28.21 -2.31
CA GLU A 113 -2.26 -29.36 -2.70
C GLU A 113 -0.86 -28.99 -3.24
N GLU A 114 -0.69 -27.85 -3.92
CA GLU A 114 0.61 -27.48 -4.51
C GLU A 114 1.54 -26.80 -3.50
N TRP A 115 0.99 -26.13 -2.49
CA TRP A 115 1.77 -25.33 -1.54
C TRP A 115 2.11 -26.06 -0.24
N GLU A 116 1.32 -27.06 0.19
CA GLU A 116 1.72 -27.95 1.30
C GLU A 116 3.04 -28.66 0.99
N LYS A 117 3.29 -29.01 -0.28
CA LYS A 117 4.57 -29.59 -0.74
C LYS A 117 5.75 -28.60 -0.72
N ARG A 118 5.49 -27.28 -0.70
CA ARG A 118 6.52 -26.23 -0.83
C ARG A 118 6.94 -25.60 0.50
N GLY A 119 6.29 -25.92 1.62
CA GLY A 119 6.59 -25.40 2.96
C GLY A 119 6.11 -23.95 3.16
N LYS A 120 5.92 -23.56 4.44
CA LYS A 120 5.49 -22.22 4.88
C LYS A 120 6.47 -21.15 4.44
N THR A 121 6.31 -20.65 3.22
CA THR A 121 7.21 -19.65 2.65
C THR A 121 6.42 -18.41 2.29
N ASN A 122 6.95 -17.25 2.65
CA ASN A 122 6.30 -15.98 2.35
C ASN A 122 6.58 -15.62 0.90
N TYR A 123 5.52 -15.39 0.13
CA TYR A 123 5.63 -14.96 -1.26
C TYR A 123 5.56 -13.44 -1.32
N ILE A 124 6.53 -12.86 -2.00
CA ILE A 124 6.56 -11.44 -2.31
C ILE A 124 6.07 -11.31 -3.75
N PHE A 125 5.18 -10.34 -3.99
CA PHE A 125 4.83 -9.95 -5.34
C PHE A 125 5.47 -8.60 -5.69
N ILE A 126 5.74 -8.44 -6.98
CA ILE A 126 6.26 -7.21 -7.57
C ILE A 126 5.40 -6.91 -8.80
N ILE A 127 4.83 -5.72 -8.88
CA ILE A 127 4.12 -5.21 -10.05
C ILE A 127 4.91 -4.03 -10.60
N ASN A 128 5.31 -4.09 -11.86
CA ASN A 128 5.86 -2.92 -12.54
C ASN A 128 4.72 -1.98 -12.95
N ILE A 129 4.75 -0.73 -12.47
CA ILE A 129 3.65 0.22 -12.65
C ILE A 129 3.46 0.59 -14.13
N SER A 130 4.55 0.83 -14.87
CA SER A 130 4.44 1.26 -16.28
C SER A 130 4.04 0.15 -17.24
N SER A 131 4.47 -1.08 -17.00
CA SER A 131 4.23 -2.23 -17.90
C SER A 131 3.12 -3.16 -17.43
N ASN A 132 2.62 -2.99 -16.19
CA ASN A 132 1.70 -3.91 -15.52
C ASN A 132 2.23 -5.36 -15.44
N GLU A 133 3.55 -5.55 -15.55
CA GLU A 133 4.17 -6.88 -15.41
C GLU A 133 4.08 -7.33 -13.95
N PHE A 134 3.49 -8.50 -13.71
CA PHE A 134 3.33 -9.10 -12.39
C PHE A 134 4.27 -10.28 -12.20
N LYS A 135 4.99 -10.29 -11.08
CA LYS A 135 5.91 -11.37 -10.70
C LYS A 135 5.68 -11.75 -9.25
N VAL A 136 5.73 -13.06 -8.97
CA VAL A 136 5.73 -13.60 -7.61
C VAL A 136 7.05 -14.33 -7.39
N THR A 137 7.71 -14.02 -6.28
CA THR A 137 8.95 -14.67 -5.87
C THR A 137 8.82 -15.24 -4.46
N ASN A 138 9.54 -16.32 -4.20
CA ASN A 138 9.61 -16.96 -2.91
C ASN A 138 10.80 -16.40 -2.14
N ASP A 139 10.57 -15.81 -0.97
CA ASP A 139 11.65 -15.53 -0.04
C ASP A 139 11.94 -16.77 0.81
N ARG A 140 12.86 -17.61 0.32
CA ARG A 140 13.29 -18.84 1.01
C ARG A 140 14.04 -18.56 2.33
N LYS A 141 14.25 -17.30 2.71
CA LYS A 141 15.08 -16.90 3.84
C LYS A 141 14.39 -15.89 4.77
N ARG A 142 13.23 -16.23 5.37
CA ARG A 142 12.84 -15.89 6.77
C ARG A 142 11.33 -16.04 7.01
N GLY A 143 10.99 -16.46 8.23
CA GLY A 143 9.65 -16.32 8.82
C GLY A 143 9.33 -14.83 9.02
N TYR A 144 8.11 -14.44 8.64
CA TYR A 144 7.67 -13.05 8.63
C TYR A 144 7.41 -12.52 10.05
N THR A 145 7.91 -11.32 10.34
CA THR A 145 7.31 -10.39 11.31
C THR A 145 6.66 -9.27 10.50
N GLY A 146 5.34 -9.29 10.34
CA GLY A 146 4.58 -8.45 9.39
C GLY A 146 4.51 -6.95 9.67
N ARG A 147 5.63 -6.29 10.01
CA ARG A 147 5.68 -4.84 10.29
C ARG A 147 6.92 -4.11 9.78
N SER A 148 7.83 -4.76 9.06
CA SER A 148 9.13 -4.18 8.69
C SER A 148 9.09 -3.08 7.60
N PHE A 149 7.94 -2.79 7.00
CA PHE A 149 7.80 -1.86 5.87
C PHE A 149 6.80 -0.72 6.15
N GLU A 150 6.66 -0.29 7.41
CA GLU A 150 5.85 0.89 7.75
C GLU A 150 6.63 2.22 7.59
N TYR A 151 7.85 2.18 7.05
CA TYR A 151 8.62 3.38 6.76
C TYR A 151 8.16 4.01 5.45
N VAL A 152 7.39 5.09 5.56
CA VAL A 152 7.16 6.03 4.45
C VAL A 152 8.34 6.99 4.46
N GLU A 153 9.16 6.99 3.40
CA GLU A 153 10.20 8.01 3.20
C GLU A 153 9.55 9.39 3.35
N SER A 154 10.20 10.26 4.14
CA SER A 154 9.78 11.64 4.31
C SER A 154 9.65 12.31 2.95
N LEU A 155 8.50 12.95 2.66
CA LEU A 155 8.32 13.82 1.48
C LEU A 155 9.23 15.06 1.51
N LEU A 156 10.00 15.26 2.58
CA LEU A 156 10.99 16.33 2.69
C LEU A 156 12.37 15.80 2.30
N SER A 157 12.99 16.44 1.31
CA SER A 157 14.41 16.23 1.02
C SER A 157 15.26 16.49 2.27
N PRO A 158 16.25 15.64 2.60
CA PRO A 158 17.19 15.86 3.70
C PRO A 158 17.96 17.19 3.62
N SER A 159 17.98 17.84 2.45
CA SER A 159 18.66 19.12 2.22
C SER A 159 18.07 20.32 2.98
N ASN A 160 16.91 20.17 3.62
CA ASN A 160 16.25 21.26 4.37
C ASN A 160 16.53 21.23 5.88
N ILE A 161 17.35 20.30 6.37
CA ILE A 161 17.77 20.29 7.77
C ILE A 161 18.98 21.22 7.90
N LEU A 162 18.72 22.48 8.23
CA LEU A 162 19.76 23.37 8.73
C LEU A 162 20.24 22.80 10.07
N LEU A 163 21.38 22.12 10.05
CA LEU A 163 22.12 21.82 11.25
C LEU A 163 22.56 23.17 11.83
N GLY A 164 21.87 23.62 12.88
CA GLY A 164 22.37 24.68 13.74
C GLY A 164 23.71 24.23 14.29
N ASN A 165 24.77 24.95 13.91
CA ASN A 165 26.08 24.72 14.49
C ASN A 165 26.05 25.11 15.99
N PRO A 166 26.70 24.32 16.87
CA PRO A 166 26.80 24.61 18.29
C PRO A 166 27.62 25.86 18.60
#